data_AF-A0A369LYR6-F1
#
_entry.id   AF-A0A369LYR6-F1
#
_cell.length_a   1.000
_cell.length_b   1.000
_cell.length_c   1.000
_cell.angle_alpha   90.00
_cell.angle_beta   90.00
_cell.angle_gamma   90.00
#
_symmetry.space_group_name_H-M   'P 1'
#
loop_
_entity.id
_entity.type
_entity.pdbx_description
1 polymer ?
#
loop_
_entity_poly.entity_id
_entity_poly.type
_entity_poly.pdbx_seq_one_letter_code
_entity_poly.pdbx_strand_id
1 'polypeptide(L)'
;MDKYPRRIFVRMTDDGLAHARTVADSANLTLSQLVRLLLDGAGAEGDMPPALVVVDRATAVKISREMRRWGHHYNQAVHALNAIAYYLRSNDMDAPDVLEELGRASAKLEAMQPGVAKLRAEAERISDRTIAPLGR
;
A
#
# COMPACT_ATOMS: atom_id res chain seq x y z
N MET A 1 -15.72 25.04 13.71
CA MET A 1 -16.89 24.13 13.78
C MET A 1 -16.42 22.81 14.37
N ASP A 2 -17.18 22.24 15.30
CA ASP A 2 -16.83 20.98 15.94
C ASP A 2 -16.96 19.83 14.93
N LYS A 3 -15.90 19.01 14.76
CA LYS A 3 -15.84 18.02 13.67
C LYS A 3 -16.90 16.92 13.82
N TYR A 4 -17.33 16.62 15.05
CA TYR A 4 -18.32 15.58 15.36
C TYR A 4 -19.35 16.13 16.36
N PRO A 5 -20.46 16.74 15.87
CA PRO A 5 -21.39 17.47 16.72
C PRO A 5 -22.38 16.59 17.51
N ARG A 6 -22.43 15.28 17.24
CA ARG A 6 -23.38 14.32 17.85
C ARG A 6 -22.64 13.33 18.75
N ARG A 7 -23.28 12.94 19.86
CA ARG A 7 -22.75 11.97 20.83
C ARG A 7 -23.57 10.70 20.81
N ILE A 8 -22.91 9.58 21.07
CA ILE A 8 -23.52 8.26 21.22
C ILE A 8 -23.12 7.75 22.61
N PHE A 9 -24.07 7.19 23.35
CA PHE A 9 -23.83 6.57 24.64
C PHE A 9 -24.01 5.06 24.49
N VAL A 10 -23.01 4.29 24.94
CA VAL A 10 -23.01 2.83 24.84
C VAL A 10 -22.86 2.27 26.24
N ARG A 11 -23.75 1.35 26.62
CA ARG A 11 -23.60 0.57 27.87
C ARG A 11 -22.67 -0.60 27.59
N MET A 12 -21.68 -0.77 28.44
CA MET A 12 -20.70 -1.86 28.36
C MET A 12 -20.39 -2.37 29.76
N THR A 13 -19.95 -3.63 29.84
CA THR A 13 -19.31 -4.16 31.03
C THR A 13 -17.91 -3.54 31.18
N ASP A 14 -17.37 -3.57 32.40
CA ASP A 14 -16.01 -3.09 32.66
C ASP A 14 -14.97 -3.86 31.83
N ASP A 15 -15.11 -5.19 31.75
CA ASP A 15 -14.27 -6.05 30.92
C ASP A 15 -14.36 -5.69 29.43
N GLY A 16 -15.57 -5.42 28.94
CA GLY A 16 -15.78 -5.01 27.56
C GLY A 16 -15.10 -3.68 27.25
N LEU A 17 -15.18 -2.72 28.19
CA LEU A 17 -14.55 -1.41 28.02
C LEU A 17 -13.02 -1.52 28.09
N ALA A 18 -12.49 -2.35 28.99
CA ALA A 18 -11.06 -2.63 29.08
C ALA A 18 -10.53 -3.26 27.78
N HIS A 19 -11.24 -4.26 27.26
CA HIS A 19 -10.89 -4.90 25.99
C HIS A 19 -10.88 -3.89 24.82
N ALA A 20 -11.92 -3.06 24.69
CA ALA A 20 -11.99 -2.05 23.64
C ALA A 20 -10.85 -1.03 23.73
N ARG A 21 -10.40 -0.67 24.93
CA ARG A 21 -9.22 0.19 25.13
C ARG A 21 -7.94 -0.50 24.68
N THR A 22 -7.72 -1.75 25.08
CA THR A 22 -6.56 -2.53 24.61
C THR A 22 -6.49 -2.62 23.09
N VAL A 23 -7.64 -2.85 22.44
CA VAL A 23 -7.73 -2.87 20.97
C VAL A 23 -7.39 -1.49 20.38
N ALA A 24 -7.95 -0.42 20.94
CA ALA A 24 -7.66 0.94 20.49
C ALA A 24 -6.17 1.30 20.63
N ASP A 25 -5.56 0.98 21.78
CA ASP A 25 -4.16 1.27 22.07
C ASP A 25 -3.21 0.49 21.15
N SER A 26 -3.48 -0.81 20.92
CA SER A 26 -2.67 -1.63 20.01
C SER A 26 -2.72 -1.14 18.55
N ALA A 27 -3.81 -0.48 18.16
CA ALA A 27 -3.97 0.18 16.86
C ALA A 27 -3.56 1.67 16.86
N ASN A 28 -3.08 2.20 17.99
CA ASN A 28 -2.75 3.63 18.18
C ASN A 28 -3.93 4.58 17.85
N LEU A 29 -5.12 4.20 18.29
CA LEU A 29 -6.38 4.92 18.11
C LEU A 29 -6.95 5.35 19.47
N THR A 30 -7.70 6.45 19.46
CA THR A 30 -8.63 6.72 20.57
C THR A 30 -9.83 5.77 20.49
N LEU A 31 -10.47 5.50 21.63
CA LEU A 31 -11.70 4.70 21.67
C LEU A 31 -12.78 5.24 20.72
N SER A 32 -12.94 6.56 20.62
CA SER A 32 -13.87 7.18 19.69
C SER A 32 -13.48 7.00 18.22
N GLN A 33 -12.19 6.93 17.88
CA GLN A 33 -11.74 6.60 16.53
C GLN A 33 -12.05 5.14 16.19
N LEU A 34 -11.77 4.21 17.12
CA LEU A 34 -12.11 2.80 16.96
C LEU A 34 -13.61 2.59 16.71
N VAL A 35 -14.47 3.21 17.55
CA VAL A 35 -15.93 3.08 17.39
C VAL A 35 -16.40 3.63 16.04
N ARG A 36 -15.93 4.81 15.62
CA ARG A 36 -16.30 5.37 14.31
C ARG A 36 -15.83 4.49 13.16
N LEU A 37 -14.61 3.97 13.23
CA LEU A 37 -14.07 3.05 12.23
C LEU A 37 -14.91 1.78 12.10
N LEU A 38 -15.33 1.20 13.23
CA LEU A 38 -16.20 0.01 13.22
C LEU A 38 -17.59 0.32 12.65
N LEU A 39 -18.16 1.49 12.96
CA LEU A 39 -19.45 1.92 12.41
C LEU A 39 -19.36 2.22 10.91
N ASP A 40 -18.30 2.88 10.46
CA ASP A 40 -18.04 3.16 9.04
C ASP A 40 -17.80 1.85 8.26
N GLY A 41 -17.13 0.86 8.87
CA GLY A 41 -16.88 -0.45 8.28
C GLY A 41 -18.10 -1.37 8.26
N ALA A 42 -18.98 -1.29 9.26
CA ALA A 42 -20.18 -2.13 9.36
C ALA A 42 -21.23 -1.85 8.26
N GLY A 43 -21.11 -0.73 7.54
CA GLY A 43 -22.00 -0.36 6.43
C GLY A 43 -21.57 -0.86 5.06
N ALA A 44 -20.45 -1.56 4.92
CA ALA A 44 -20.07 -2.17 3.66
C ALA A 44 -20.93 -3.42 3.41
N GLU A 45 -21.77 -3.40 2.38
CA GLU A 45 -22.64 -4.52 2.00
C GLU A 45 -21.84 -5.82 1.80
N GLY A 46 -21.95 -6.73 2.77
CA GLY A 46 -21.32 -8.04 2.77
C GLY A 46 -21.62 -8.77 4.09
N ASP A 47 -22.01 -10.04 4.02
CA ASP A 47 -22.56 -10.86 5.12
C ASP A 47 -21.54 -11.25 6.21
N MET A 48 -20.43 -10.51 6.31
CA MET A 48 -19.34 -10.70 7.27
C MET A 48 -18.79 -9.33 7.66
N PRO A 49 -18.40 -9.11 8.94
CA PRO A 49 -17.75 -7.87 9.32
C PRO A 49 -16.47 -7.74 8.46
N PRO A 50 -16.39 -6.76 7.55
CA PRO A 50 -15.27 -6.66 6.64
C PRO A 50 -14.00 -6.53 7.49
N ALA A 51 -12.97 -7.29 7.14
CA ALA A 51 -11.68 -7.18 7.79
C ALA A 51 -11.15 -5.76 7.54
N LEU A 52 -11.44 -4.84 8.46
CA LEU A 52 -11.18 -3.42 8.31
C LEU A 52 -9.67 -3.17 8.27
N VAL A 53 -9.17 -2.65 7.15
CA VAL A 53 -7.77 -2.23 7.06
C VAL A 53 -7.71 -0.74 7.29
N VAL A 54 -7.07 -0.37 8.39
CA VAL A 54 -6.84 1.02 8.76
C VAL A 54 -5.43 1.40 8.32
N VAL A 55 -5.32 2.30 7.35
CA VAL A 55 -4.03 2.84 6.90
C VAL A 55 -3.88 4.26 7.43
N ASP A 56 -2.91 4.46 8.33
CA ASP A 56 -2.59 5.80 8.81
C ASP A 56 -1.90 6.65 7.72
N ARG A 57 -1.95 7.98 7.88
CA ARG A 57 -1.37 8.93 6.91
C ARG A 57 0.13 8.73 6.69
N ALA A 58 0.90 8.42 7.73
CA ALA A 58 2.34 8.22 7.60
C ALA A 58 2.64 6.95 6.78
N THR A 59 1.88 5.89 7.00
CA THR A 59 1.95 4.64 6.24
C THR A 59 1.52 4.85 4.79
N ALA A 60 0.43 5.58 4.53
CA ALA A 60 0.02 5.95 3.17
C ALA A 60 1.10 6.75 2.43
N VAL A 61 1.76 7.71 3.11
CA VAL A 61 2.87 8.48 2.53
C VAL A 61 4.08 7.61 2.23
N LYS A 62 4.44 6.67 3.10
CA LYS A 62 5.54 5.71 2.86
C LYS A 62 5.26 4.84 1.64
N ILE A 63 4.05 4.28 1.53
CA ILE A 63 3.61 3.49 0.37
C ILE A 63 3.74 4.34 -0.91
N SER A 64 3.26 5.57 -0.88
CA SER A 64 3.33 6.49 -2.03
C SER A 64 4.77 6.83 -2.45
N ARG A 65 5.71 6.89 -1.51
CA ARG A 65 7.14 7.13 -1.81
C ARG A 65 7.79 5.90 -2.45
N GLU A 66 7.53 4.71 -1.90
CA GLU A 66 8.05 3.46 -2.47
C GLU A 66 7.51 3.22 -3.88
N MET A 67 6.22 3.48 -4.12
CA MET A 67 5.61 3.41 -5.46
C MET A 67 6.33 4.31 -6.48
N ARG A 68 6.67 5.55 -6.11
CA ARG A 68 7.42 6.46 -6.99
C ARG A 68 8.83 5.95 -7.27
N ARG A 69 9.52 5.45 -6.24
CA ARG A 69 10.86 4.88 -6.38
C ARG A 69 10.86 3.70 -7.34
N TRP A 70 9.84 2.85 -7.26
CA TRP A 70 9.68 1.72 -8.18
C TRP A 70 9.39 2.16 -9.61
N GLY A 71 8.52 3.15 -9.81
CA GLY A 71 8.30 3.74 -11.13
C GLY A 71 9.58 4.30 -11.74
N HIS A 72 10.46 4.91 -10.92
CA HIS A 72 11.75 5.38 -11.37
C HIS A 72 12.68 4.23 -11.83
N HIS A 73 12.78 3.15 -11.05
CA HIS A 73 13.57 1.97 -11.43
C HIS A 73 13.04 1.29 -12.70
N TYR A 74 11.72 1.16 -12.84
CA TYR A 74 11.10 0.65 -14.06
C TYR A 74 11.45 1.51 -15.27
N ASN A 75 11.31 2.82 -15.14
CA ASN A 75 11.60 3.75 -16.24
C ASN A 75 13.08 3.73 -16.63
N GLN A 76 14.00 3.57 -15.66
CA GLN A 76 15.42 3.37 -15.95
C GLN A 76 15.68 2.09 -16.75
N ALA A 77 15.01 0.98 -16.42
CA ALA A 77 15.14 -0.27 -17.17
C ALA A 77 14.62 -0.11 -18.61
N VAL A 78 13.46 0.54 -18.79
CA VAL A 78 12.91 0.85 -20.11
C VAL A 78 13.84 1.75 -20.93
N HIS A 79 14.43 2.77 -20.31
CA HIS A 79 15.40 3.64 -21.00
C HIS A 79 16.65 2.88 -21.44
N ALA A 80 17.18 1.99 -20.60
CA ALA A 80 18.32 1.14 -20.99
C ALA A 80 17.94 0.24 -22.19
N LEU A 81 16.77 -0.39 -22.16
CA LEU A 81 16.27 -1.22 -23.25
C LEU A 81 16.06 -0.42 -24.55
N ASN A 82 15.52 0.79 -24.45
CA ASN A 82 15.33 1.67 -25.62
C ASN A 82 16.67 2.14 -26.21
N ALA A 83 17.68 2.40 -25.38
CA ALA A 83 19.02 2.74 -25.84
C ALA A 83 19.64 1.56 -26.60
N ILE A 84 19.56 0.34 -26.07
CA ILE A 84 20.00 -0.88 -26.76
C ILE A 84 19.32 -1.02 -28.12
N ALA A 85 17.99 -0.87 -28.16
CA ALA A 85 17.22 -0.97 -29.40
C ALA A 85 17.61 0.10 -30.43
N TYR A 86 17.88 1.34 -29.99
CA TYR A 86 18.34 2.43 -30.86
C TYR A 86 19.67 2.10 -31.54
N TYR A 87 20.67 1.74 -30.74
CA TYR A 87 22.03 1.48 -31.23
C TYR A 87 22.15 0.20 -32.07
N LEU A 88 21.35 -0.83 -31.74
CA LEU A 88 21.17 -2.00 -32.60
C LEU A 88 20.60 -1.62 -33.97
N ARG A 89 19.63 -0.71 -34.01
CA ARG A 89 19.01 -0.25 -35.26
C ARG A 89 19.92 0.65 -36.08
N SER A 90 20.77 1.44 -35.44
CA SER A 90 21.75 2.30 -36.12
C SER A 90 23.03 1.55 -36.54
N ASN A 91 23.14 0.25 -36.21
CA ASN A 91 24.32 -0.58 -36.47
C ASN A 91 25.61 0.02 -35.86
N ASP A 92 25.44 0.71 -34.72
CA ASP A 92 26.44 1.55 -34.04
C ASP A 92 26.84 0.96 -32.67
N MET A 93 26.55 -0.34 -32.47
CA MET A 93 27.01 -1.15 -31.35
C MET A 93 27.40 -2.53 -31.85
N ASP A 94 28.53 -3.04 -31.40
CA ASP A 94 28.91 -4.41 -31.66
C ASP A 94 28.17 -5.38 -30.72
N ALA A 95 28.02 -6.64 -31.15
CA ALA A 95 27.29 -7.67 -30.40
C ALA A 95 27.66 -7.81 -28.91
N PRO A 96 28.93 -7.65 -28.48
CA PRO A 96 29.30 -7.72 -27.06
C PRO A 96 28.68 -6.62 -26.20
N ASP A 97 28.63 -5.39 -26.70
CA ASP A 97 28.12 -4.23 -25.95
C ASP A 97 26.61 -4.34 -25.73
N VAL A 98 25.91 -4.86 -26.73
CA VAL A 98 24.46 -5.18 -26.67
C VAL A 98 24.18 -6.21 -25.59
N LEU A 99 24.99 -7.28 -25.55
CA LEU A 99 24.83 -8.36 -24.58
C LEU A 99 25.11 -7.87 -23.15
N GLU A 100 26.10 -6.98 -22.97
CA GLU A 100 26.41 -6.39 -21.66
C GLU A 100 25.25 -5.51 -21.15
N GLU A 101 24.73 -4.60 -21.99
CA GLU A 101 23.62 -3.73 -21.60
C GLU A 101 22.31 -4.51 -21.41
N LEU A 102 22.05 -5.53 -22.22
CA LEU A 102 20.90 -6.43 -22.03
C LEU A 102 21.02 -7.20 -20.70
N GLY A 103 22.23 -7.63 -20.35
CA GLY A 103 22.53 -8.22 -19.05
C GLY A 103 22.27 -7.25 -17.89
N ARG A 104 22.71 -5.99 -17.99
CA ARG A 104 22.43 -4.95 -16.99
C ARG A 104 20.93 -4.66 -16.84
N ALA A 105 20.19 -4.61 -17.94
CA ALA A 105 18.74 -4.41 -17.91
C ALA A 105 18.02 -5.60 -17.26
N SER A 106 18.41 -6.83 -17.62
CA SER A 106 17.85 -8.07 -17.08
C SER A 106 18.09 -8.18 -15.57
N ALA A 107 19.32 -7.93 -15.10
CA ALA A 107 19.66 -7.95 -13.68
C ALA A 107 18.86 -6.92 -12.86
N LYS A 108 18.63 -5.71 -13.40
CA LYS A 108 17.78 -4.69 -12.75
C LYS A 108 16.32 -5.13 -12.66
N LEU A 109 15.79 -5.77 -13.71
CA LEU A 109 14.42 -6.29 -13.72
C LEU A 109 14.25 -7.47 -12.76
N GLU A 110 15.22 -8.39 -12.71
CA GLU A 110 15.23 -9.51 -11.77
C GLU A 110 15.27 -9.03 -10.31
N ALA A 111 16.09 -8.01 -10.01
CA ALA A 111 16.14 -7.41 -8.68
C ALA A 111 14.80 -6.78 -8.24
N MET A 112 13.94 -6.39 -9.19
CA MET A 112 12.61 -5.85 -8.89
C MET A 112 11.56 -6.94 -8.61
N GLN A 113 11.73 -8.15 -9.15
CA GLN A 113 10.72 -9.23 -9.09
C GLN A 113 10.28 -9.58 -7.66
N PRO A 114 11.18 -9.78 -6.68
CA PRO A 114 10.76 -10.11 -5.31
C PRO A 114 9.94 -8.99 -4.66
N GLY A 115 10.30 -7.74 -4.95
CA GLY A 115 9.55 -6.57 -4.51
C GLY A 115 8.14 -6.62 -5.09
N VAL A 116 8.03 -6.66 -6.42
CA VAL A 116 6.76 -6.67 -7.14
C VAL A 116 5.85 -7.81 -6.67
N ALA A 117 6.38 -9.02 -6.52
CA ALA A 117 5.64 -10.16 -6.01
C ALA A 117 5.11 -9.92 -4.60
N LYS A 118 5.93 -9.36 -3.70
CA LYS A 118 5.51 -9.02 -2.34
C LYS A 118 4.43 -7.96 -2.32
N LEU A 119 4.58 -6.87 -3.07
CA LEU A 119 3.55 -5.82 -3.10
C LEU A 119 2.27 -6.28 -3.77
N ARG A 120 2.36 -7.15 -4.78
CA ARG A 120 1.18 -7.78 -5.38
C ARG A 120 0.43 -8.61 -4.35
N ALA A 121 1.12 -9.47 -3.60
CA ALA A 121 0.50 -10.29 -2.57
C ALA A 121 -0.11 -9.45 -1.42
N GLU A 122 0.55 -8.37 -1.02
CA GLU A 122 0.01 -7.41 -0.04
C GLU A 122 -1.22 -6.67 -0.58
N ALA A 123 -1.17 -6.22 -1.84
CA ALA A 123 -2.28 -5.52 -2.49
C ALA A 123 -3.50 -6.43 -2.68
N GLU A 124 -3.29 -7.66 -3.15
CA GLU A 124 -4.35 -8.67 -3.29
C GLU A 124 -5.03 -8.94 -1.93
N ARG A 125 -4.25 -9.08 -0.85
CA ARG A 125 -4.79 -9.28 0.51
C ARG A 125 -5.66 -8.11 1.00
N ILE A 126 -5.41 -6.91 0.52
CA ILE A 126 -6.13 -5.69 0.92
C ILE A 126 -7.25 -5.35 -0.08
N SER A 127 -7.20 -5.84 -1.32
CA SER A 127 -8.11 -5.44 -2.39
C SER A 127 -9.58 -5.82 -2.17
N ASP A 128 -9.84 -6.91 -1.46
CA ASP A 128 -11.19 -7.36 -1.09
C ASP A 128 -11.67 -6.77 0.26
N ARG A 129 -10.94 -5.81 0.83
CA ARG A 129 -11.21 -5.25 2.15
C ARG A 129 -11.69 -3.81 2.06
N THR A 130 -12.61 -3.44 2.95
CA THR A 130 -13.05 -2.06 3.11
C THR A 130 -11.90 -1.21 3.64
N ILE A 131 -11.46 -0.23 2.85
CA ILE A 131 -10.44 0.76 3.26
C ILE A 131 -11.16 1.95 3.88
N ALA A 132 -10.97 2.16 5.18
CA ALA A 132 -11.47 3.36 5.86
C ALA A 132 -10.35 4.38 6.05
N PRO A 133 -10.50 5.63 5.55
CA PRO A 133 -9.52 6.68 5.80
C PRO A 133 -9.59 7.11 7.28
N LEU A 134 -8.42 7.17 7.94
CA LEU A 134 -8.30 7.87 9.22
C LEU A 134 -8.35 9.39 8.97
N GLY A 135 -9.57 9.91 8.85
CA GLY A 135 -9.79 11.34 8.67
C GLY A 135 -9.25 12.16 9.84
N ARG A 136 -8.29 13.05 9.57
CA ARG A 136 -8.09 14.28 10.36
C ARG A 136 -8.68 15.45 9.60
#